data_AF-A0A962TC10-F1
#
_entry.id   AF-A0A962TC10-F1
#
_cell.length_a   1.000
_cell.length_b   1.000
_cell.length_c   1.000
_cell.angle_alpha   90.00
_cell.angle_beta   90.00
_cell.angle_gamma   90.00
#
_symmetry.space_group_name_H-M   'P 1'
#
loop_
_entity.id
_entity.type
_entity.pdbx_description
1 polymer ?
#
loop_
_entity_poly.entity_id
_entity_poly.type
_entity_poly.pdbx_seq_one_letter_code
_entity_poly.pdbx_strand_id
1 'polypeptide(L)' 'MYVCVCHAVSDRTVSEILKHESCSFAELRKRLGFSSSCGRCSPCLRDLIAEHDGTKVSCRTAGLGKLRG' A
#
# COMPACT_ATOMS: atom_id res chain seq x y z
N MET A 1 1.05 12.52 1.81
CA MET A 1 -0.18 12.07 2.52
C MET A 1 0.16 10.84 3.37
N TYR A 2 -0.55 10.59 4.47
CA TYR A 2 -0.45 9.29 5.18
C TYR A 2 -1.30 8.24 4.48
N VAL A 3 -0.68 7.11 4.13
CA VAL A 3 -1.35 5.95 3.54
C VAL A 3 -1.78 4.97 4.64
N CYS A 4 -0.98 4.83 5.69
CA CYS A 4 -1.35 4.07 6.90
C CYS A 4 -1.22 4.95 8.14
N VAL A 5 -2.35 5.31 8.75
CA VAL A 5 -2.36 6.10 10.01
C VAL A 5 -1.92 5.28 11.22
N CYS A 6 -2.19 3.97 11.25
CA CYS A 6 -1.83 3.11 12.38
C CYS A 6 -0.31 2.98 12.58
N HIS A 7 0.46 3.06 11.50
CA HIS A 7 1.92 2.89 11.50
C HIS A 7 2.65 4.13 10.99
N ALA A 8 1.95 5.28 10.89
CA ALA A 8 2.47 6.53 10.35
C ALA A 8 3.20 6.39 9.01
N VAL A 9 2.73 5.50 8.12
CA VAL A 9 3.34 5.30 6.80
C VAL A 9 2.83 6.36 5.85
N SER A 10 3.76 7.15 5.32
CA SER A 10 3.48 8.19 4.33
C SER A 10 3.73 7.70 2.91
N ASP A 11 3.00 8.30 1.98
CA ASP A 11 3.16 8.11 0.54
C ASP A 11 4.62 8.36 0.09
N ARG A 12 5.25 9.41 0.65
CA ARG A 12 6.67 9.72 0.44
C ARG A 12 7.57 8.57 0.89
N THR A 13 7.32 7.99 2.06
CA THR A 13 8.11 6.87 2.59
C THR A 13 8.05 5.67 1.64
N VAL A 14 6.85 5.33 1.14
CA VAL A 14 6.67 4.23 0.20
C VAL A 14 7.35 4.54 -1.14
N SER A 15 7.13 5.73 -1.69
CA SER A 15 7.73 6.17 -2.95
C SER A 15 9.25 6.18 -2.92
N GLU A 16 9.86 6.65 -1.83
CA GLU A 16 11.33 6.66 -1.72
C GLU A 16 11.89 5.23 -1.70
N ILE A 17 11.27 4.30 -0.95
CA ILE A 17 11.70 2.89 -0.96
C ILE A 17 11.61 2.31 -2.36
N LEU A 18 10.49 2.51 -3.06
CA LEU A 18 10.26 1.96 -4.39
C LEU A 18 11.19 2.56 -5.47
N LYS A 19 11.62 3.82 -5.32
CA LYS A 19 12.61 4.45 -6.21
C LYS A 19 14.00 3.85 -6.07
N HIS A 20 14.38 3.46 -4.85
CA HIS A 20 15.69 2.90 -4.57
C HIS A 20 15.76 1.39 -4.85
N GLU A 21 14.66 0.68 -4.59
CA GLU A 21 14.59 -0.78 -4.70
C GLU A 21 13.16 -1.21 -5.06
N SER A 22 13.01 -2.04 -6.10
CA SER A 22 11.75 -2.72 -6.38
C SER A 22 11.36 -3.61 -5.20
N CYS A 23 10.28 -3.27 -4.50
CA CYS A 23 9.82 -3.99 -3.32
C CYS A 23 8.39 -4.50 -3.50
N SER A 24 8.19 -5.79 -3.26
CA SER A 24 6.84 -6.36 -3.20
C SER A 24 6.07 -5.89 -1.95
N PHE A 25 4.74 -5.94 -2.01
CA PHE A 25 3.86 -5.59 -0.87
C PHE A 25 4.21 -6.33 0.43
N ALA A 26 4.57 -7.62 0.34
CA ALA A 26 4.96 -8.41 1.50
C ALA A 26 6.26 -7.91 2.13
N GLU A 27 7.21 -7.45 1.32
CA GLU A 27 8.51 -6.95 1.76
C GLU A 27 8.36 -5.56 2.40
N LEU A 28 7.63 -4.67 1.73
CA LEU A 28 7.24 -3.38 2.29
C LEU A 28 6.48 -3.54 3.62
N ARG A 29 5.58 -4.53 3.71
CA ARG A 29 4.83 -4.83 4.94
C ARG A 29 5.74 -5.27 6.08
N LYS A 30 6.74 -6.11 5.80
CA LYS A 30 7.74 -6.51 6.81
C LYS A 30 8.59 -5.33 7.26
N ARG A 31 9.02 -4.46 6.34
CA ARG A 31 9.86 -3.29 6.65
C ARG A 31 9.13 -2.21 7.42
N LEU A 32 7.89 -1.89 7.03
CA LEU A 32 7.13 -0.75 7.57
C LEU A 32 6.04 -1.13 8.58
N GLY A 33 5.70 -2.41 8.70
CA GLY A 33 4.72 -2.94 9.64
C GLY A 33 3.25 -2.62 9.33
N PHE A 34 2.94 -1.95 8.20
CA PHE A 34 1.55 -1.61 7.85
C PHE A 34 0.67 -2.85 7.66
N SER A 35 -0.65 -2.66 7.70
CA SER A 35 -1.64 -3.75 7.60
C SER A 35 -1.54 -4.84 8.67
N SER A 36 -0.74 -4.67 9.73
CA SER A 36 -0.75 -5.54 10.90
C SER A 36 -1.85 -5.17 11.92
N SER A 37 -2.29 -3.90 11.92
CA SER A 37 -3.37 -3.41 12.79
C SER A 37 -4.76 -3.46 12.10
N CYS A 38 -5.20 -2.37 11.46
CA CYS A 38 -6.57 -2.29 10.92
C CYS A 38 -6.73 -2.77 9.46
N GLY A 39 -5.62 -2.95 8.73
CA GLY A 39 -5.61 -3.44 7.34
C GLY A 39 -6.13 -2.48 6.26
N ARG A 40 -6.72 -1.33 6.62
CA ARG A 40 -7.43 -0.42 5.70
C ARG A 40 -6.55 0.23 4.63
N CYS A 41 -5.24 0.32 4.88
CA CYS A 41 -4.27 0.88 3.93
C CYS A 41 -3.91 -0.07 2.78
N SER A 42 -4.26 -1.36 2.88
CA SER A 42 -3.86 -2.40 1.91
C SER A 42 -4.17 -2.10 0.45
N PRO A 43 -5.42 -1.72 0.06
CA PRO A 43 -5.72 -1.43 -1.34
C PRO A 43 -4.87 -0.26 -1.85
N CYS A 44 -4.80 0.82 -1.08
CA CYS A 44 -4.06 2.02 -1.46
C CYS A 44 -2.55 1.77 -1.61
N LEU A 45 -1.95 0.95 -0.73
CA LEU A 45 -0.54 0.56 -0.90
C LEU A 45 -0.31 -0.38 -2.10
N ARG A 46 -1.27 -1.25 -2.43
CA ARG A 46 -1.13 -2.13 -3.60
C ARG A 46 -1.16 -1.31 -4.89
N ASP A 47 -2.06 -0.35 -4.98
CA ASP A 47 -2.14 0.56 -6.12
C ASP A 47 -0.83 1.34 -6.28
N LEU A 48 -0.30 1.92 -5.19
CA LEU A 48 0.98 2.63 -5.19
C LEU A 48 2.16 1.78 -5.68
N ILE A 49 2.23 0.52 -5.26
CA ILE A 49 3.30 -0.39 -5.69
C ILE A 49 3.13 -0.73 -7.18
N ALA A 50 1.91 -1.05 -7.62
CA ALA A 50 1.63 -1.37 -9.02
C ALA A 50 1.92 -0.19 -9.96
N GLU A 51 1.58 1.03 -9.55
CA GLU A 51 1.91 2.26 -10.26
C GLU A 51 3.43 2.43 -10.44
N HIS A 52 4.22 2.03 -9.44
CA HIS A 52 5.70 2.10 -9.50
C HIS A 52 6.32 0.97 -10.32
N ASP A 53 5.75 -0.24 -10.26
CA ASP A 53 6.16 -1.40 -11.06
C ASP A 53 5.69 -1.33 -12.53
N GLY A 54 5.10 -0.21 -12.97
CA GLY A 54 4.64 0.00 -14.34
C GLY A 54 3.36 -0.75 -14.72
N THR A 55 2.73 -1.44 -13.77
CA THR A 55 1.42 -2.07 -13.94
C THR A 55 0.34 -1.05 -13.60
N LYS A 56 -0.07 -0.26 -14.61
CA LYS A 56 -1.13 0.74 -14.46
C LYS A 56 -2.44 0.10 -13.99
N VAL A 57 -2.71 0.12 -12.69
CA VAL A 57 -4.03 -0.18 -12.12
C VAL A 57 -4.68 1.15 -11.76
N SER A 58 -5.62 1.60 -12.59
CA SER A 58 -6.39 2.80 -12.31
C SER A 58 -7.35 2.53 -11.17
N CYS A 59 -7.09 3.19 -10.04
CA CYS A 59 -7.99 3.26 -8.90
C CYS A 59 -9.27 4.02 -9.28
N ARG A 60 -10.37 3.30 -9.49
CA ARG A 60 -11.72 3.84 -9.30
C ARG A 60 -12.60 2.77 -8.67
N THR A 61 -12.46 2.61 -7.35
CA THR A 61 -13.59 2.46 -6.43
C THR A 61 -13.08 2.38 -4.99
N ALA A 62 -13.22 3.48 -4.26
CA ALA A 62 -13.69 3.34 -2.88
C ALA A 62 -15.13 2.81 -2.96
N GLY A 63 -15.36 1.58 -2.51
CA GLY A 63 -16.67 0.94 -2.53
C GLY A 63 -16.66 -0.50 -2.01
N LEU A 64 -16.81 -0.64 -0.69
CA LEU A 64 -17.55 -1.69 0.04
C LEU A 64 -17.80 -3.02 -0.73
N GLY A 65 -17.36 -4.19 -0.26
CA GLY A 65 -17.76 -4.73 1.04
C GLY A 65 -17.60 -6.26 1.07
N LYS A 66 -17.68 -6.79 2.29
CA LYS A 66 -17.61 -8.20 2.71
C LYS A 66 -18.10 -9.24 1.68
N LEU A 67 -17.39 -10.36 1.60
CA LEU A 67 -17.95 -11.70 1.87
C LEU A 67 -16.79 -12.64 2.25
N ARG A 68 -16.55 -12.71 3.57
CA ARG A 68 -16.02 -13.93 4.19
C ARG A 68 -17.16 -14.95 4.08
N GLY A 69 -16.98 -15.95 3.21
CA GLY A 69 -17.58 -17.27 3.38
C GLY A 69 -16.67 -18.13 4.24
#